data_AF-A0A9W4TB97-F1
#
_entry.id   AF-A0A9W4TB97-F1
#
_cell.length_a   1.000
_cell.length_b   1.000
_cell.length_c   1.000
_cell.angle_alpha   90.00
_cell.angle_beta   90.00
_cell.angle_gamma   90.00
#
_symmetry.space_group_name_H-M   'P 1'
#
loop_
_entity.id
_entity.type
_entity.pdbx_description
1 polymer ?
#
loop_
_entity_poly.entity_id
_entity_poly.type
_entity_poly.pdbx_seq_one_letter_code
_entity_poly.pdbx_strand_id
1 'polypeptide(L)' 'KTEKEKEIYRKVVPVEHVLLRPDSYVGSIDSLKEKMWVIDSETERLVS' A
#
# COMPACT_ATOMS: atom_id res chain seq x y z
N LYS A 1 -24.98 -14.85 21.79
CA LYS A 1 -23.95 -14.44 20.80
C LYS A 1 -23.49 -15.71 20.11
N THR A 2 -24.01 -15.95 18.91
CA THR A 2 -23.96 -17.24 18.21
C THR A 2 -22.61 -17.41 17.51
N GLU A 3 -22.06 -18.64 17.42
CA GLU A 3 -20.73 -18.89 16.84
C GLU A 3 -20.56 -18.35 15.42
N LYS A 4 -21.61 -18.46 14.58
CA LYS A 4 -21.62 -17.92 13.20
C LYS A 4 -21.36 -16.42 13.09
N GLU A 5 -21.72 -15.61 14.10
CA GLU A 5 -21.50 -14.16 14.03
C GLU A 5 -20.02 -13.79 14.17
N LYS A 6 -19.22 -14.60 14.87
CA LYS A 6 -17.80 -14.33 15.09
C LYS A 6 -16.94 -14.54 13.84
N GLU A 7 -17.38 -15.42 12.93
CA GLU A 7 -16.70 -15.63 11.65
C GLU A 7 -16.89 -14.43 10.69
N ILE A 8 -18.02 -13.74 10.81
CA ILE A 8 -18.37 -12.59 9.96
C ILE A 8 -17.72 -11.29 10.49
N TYR A 9 -17.60 -11.15 11.82
CA TYR A 9 -17.12 -9.92 12.45
C TYR A 9 -15.84 -10.16 13.27
N ARG A 10 -14.70 -9.71 12.72
CA ARG A 10 -13.41 -9.74 13.41
C ARG A 10 -12.94 -8.33 13.75
N LYS A 11 -12.50 -8.13 15.00
CA LYS A 11 -11.71 -6.95 15.37
C LYS A 11 -10.24 -7.21 15.01
N VAL A 12 -9.67 -6.35 14.18
CA VAL A 12 -8.24 -6.37 13.79
C VAL A 12 -7.46 -5.32 14.59
N VAL A 13 -6.19 -5.58 14.88
CA VAL A 13 -5.32 -4.57 15.50
C VAL A 13 -4.78 -3.58 14.44
N PRO A 14 -4.36 -2.36 14.82
CA PRO A 14 -3.98 -1.33 13.84
C PRO A 14 -2.89 -1.75 12.85
N VAL A 15 -1.84 -2.41 13.33
CA VAL A 15 -0.73 -2.87 12.47
C VAL A 15 -1.21 -3.93 11.48
N GLU A 16 -2.00 -4.91 11.94
CA GLU A 16 -2.59 -5.92 11.07
C GLU A 16 -3.52 -5.28 10.02
N HIS A 17 -4.28 -4.25 10.41
CA HIS A 17 -5.17 -3.55 9.47
C HIS A 17 -4.40 -2.89 8.32
N VAL A 18 -3.29 -2.22 8.62
CA VAL A 18 -2.43 -1.60 7.59
C VAL A 18 -1.87 -2.66 6.65
N LEU A 19 -1.42 -3.81 7.16
CA LEU A 19 -0.88 -4.89 6.33
C LEU A 19 -1.96 -5.60 5.50
N LEU A 20 -3.21 -5.66 6.00
CA LEU A 20 -4.34 -6.26 5.28
C LEU A 20 -4.91 -5.34 4.20
N ARG A 21 -4.74 -4.02 4.33
CA ARG A 21 -5.28 -3.00 3.41
C ARG A 21 -4.24 -1.95 3.05
N PRO A 22 -3.05 -2.35 2.55
CA PRO A 22 -1.97 -1.40 2.26
C PRO A 22 -2.39 -0.38 1.19
N ASP A 23 -3.29 -0.78 0.28
CA ASP A 23 -3.85 0.04 -0.79
C ASP A 23 -4.38 1.40 -0.32
N SER A 24 -5.09 1.42 0.82
CA SER A 24 -5.69 2.63 1.37
C SER A 24 -4.71 3.52 2.13
N TYR A 25 -3.49 3.04 2.40
CA TYR A 25 -2.47 3.74 3.18
C TYR A 25 -1.28 4.23 2.34
N VAL A 26 -0.82 3.41 1.40
CA VAL A 26 0.37 3.71 0.58
C VAL A 26 0.06 3.82 -0.92
N GLY A 27 -1.22 3.70 -1.29
CA GLY A 27 -1.65 3.60 -2.68
C GLY A 27 -1.53 2.18 -3.23
N SER A 28 -1.71 2.04 -4.54
CA SER A 28 -1.69 0.71 -5.17
C SER A 28 -0.38 -0.03 -4.93
N ILE A 29 -0.49 -1.35 -4.70
CA ILE A 29 0.64 -2.27 -4.59
C ILE A 29 1.01 -2.92 -5.92
N ASP A 30 0.25 -2.62 -6.97
CA ASP A 30 0.52 -3.15 -8.31
C ASP A 30 1.73 -2.46 -8.95
N SER A 31 2.43 -3.18 -9.82
CA SER A 31 3.52 -2.59 -10.60
C SER A 31 2.97 -1.57 -11.60
N LEU A 32 3.43 -0.33 -11.52
CA LEU A 32 3.04 0.76 -12.42
C LEU A 32 4.16 1.08 -13.41
N LYS A 33 3.79 1.39 -14.66
CA LYS A 33 4.70 1.90 -15.69
C LYS A 33 4.31 3.34 -16.00
N GLU A 34 5.05 4.27 -15.42
CA GLU A 34 4.81 5.71 -15.56
C GLU A 34 6.12 6.45 -15.82
N LYS A 35 6.04 7.58 -16.52
CA LYS A 35 7.19 8.44 -16.75
C LYS A 35 7.50 9.19 -15.44
N MET A 36 8.69 8.98 -14.89
CA MET A 36 9.10 9.53 -13.60
C MET A 36 10.32 10.43 -13.79
N TRP A 37 10.43 11.46 -12.97
CA TRP A 37 11.66 12.23 -12.87
C TRP A 37 12.71 11.42 -12.10
N VAL A 38 13.90 11.29 -12.68
CA VAL A 38 15.05 10.66 -12.05
C VAL A 38 16.23 11.63 -12.01
N ILE A 39 17.06 11.54 -10.99
CA ILE A 39 18.30 12.31 -10.91
C ILE A 39 19.35 11.55 -11.72
N ASP A 40 19.85 12.18 -12.78
CA ASP A 40 20.97 11.68 -13.55
C ASP A 40 22.27 11.83 -12.75
N SER A 41 23.01 10.74 -12.56
CA SER A 41 24.20 10.71 -11.69
C SER A 41 25.42 11.40 -12.29
N GLU A 42 25.44 11.61 -13.61
CA GLU A 42 26.58 12.25 -14.30
C GLU A 42 26.45 13.76 -14.33
N THR A 43 25.22 14.26 -14.50
CA THR A 43 24.93 15.68 -14.64
C THR A 43 24.31 16.33 -13.40
N GLU A 44 23.94 15.51 -12.40
CA GLU A 44 23.23 15.91 -11.17
C GLU A 44 21.94 16.70 -11.44
N ARG A 45 21.26 16.38 -12.55
CA ARG A 45 20.03 17.05 -13.00
C ARG A 45 18.86 16.09 -13.04
N LEU A 46 17.66 16.64 -12.89
CA LEU A 46 16.42 15.89 -13.10
C LEU A 46 16.17 15.69 -14.59
N VAL A 47 16.00 14.42 -14.99
CA VAL A 47 15.63 14.00 -16.34
C VAL A 47 14.36 13.14 -16.27
N SER A 48 13.56 13.13 -17.33
CA SER A 48 12.26 12.43 -17.38
C SER A 48 12.18 11.46 -18.56
#